data_AF-A0A3N5DNU9-F1
#
_entry.id   AF-A0A3N5DNU9-F1
#
_cell.length_a   1.000
_cell.length_b   1.000
_cell.length_c   1.000
_cell.angle_alpha   90.00
_cell.angle_beta   90.00
_cell.angle_gamma   90.00
#
_symmetry.space_group_name_H-M   'P 1'
#
loop_
_entity.id
_entity.type
_entity.pdbx_description
1 polymer ?
#
loop_
_entity_poly.entity_id
_entity_poly.type
_entity_poly.pdbx_seq_one_letter_code
_entity_poly.pdbx_strand_id
1 'polypeptide(L)'
;MIDLPGSVPEKSEKPARRMRYERKRDALLDAATELINDRGAKGTTLQAVSQAVELSTTSVTYYFPRKDVLAAAVFERAIERLQDMVEEAASEATPRERVRRLLELHVALRADVIRGTGVPIATLSEVRTLDDAIREPLLRQYVGLFRATRELFGDFPDRHKPLMTARTHLLQETIYWLPVWISRYPIDEFARVHESLFDLFEAGIAPAGATWDPVGLPDDADGEPMGGDDPGPPNFLGVATRLINESGYRGASVLRIVDELKVTKGSFYHHLDAKDDLVLECFRRSFRRISAVQRAAAEAGRNQWEHLVATMAYLMNLQFEATSPLTRSSALQALPQAVRAEVVARSDRTALRYGGTLVEGAREGTIRLVDPNIASQTITAMLNSAYDLRKWASGMERERAVRLYASCLTRGLFADPDEIMA
;
A
#
# COMPACT_ATOMS: atom_id res chain seq x y z
N MET A 1 8.86 22.82 -5.02
CA MET A 1 10.30 23.05 -4.84
C MET A 1 10.56 23.32 -3.37
N ILE A 2 11.06 22.31 -2.66
CA ILE A 2 11.92 22.58 -1.50
C ILE A 2 13.17 23.23 -2.10
N ASP A 3 13.59 24.38 -1.56
CA ASP A 3 14.82 25.04 -2.02
C ASP A 3 16.00 24.14 -1.60
N LEU A 4 16.44 23.29 -2.52
CA LEU A 4 17.55 22.37 -2.31
C LEU A 4 18.83 23.23 -2.26
N PRO A 5 19.55 23.29 -1.12
CA PRO A 5 20.82 23.99 -1.07
C PRO A 5 21.86 23.16 -1.84
N GLY A 6 22.05 23.56 -3.09
CA GLY A 6 22.93 22.97 -4.07
C GLY A 6 22.66 23.69 -5.38
N SER A 7 23.14 24.94 -5.46
CA SER A 7 22.97 25.80 -6.63
C SER A 7 23.25 25.02 -7.91
N VAL A 8 22.26 24.97 -8.79
CA VAL A 8 22.51 24.68 -10.21
C VAL A 8 23.61 25.65 -10.64
N PRO A 9 24.78 25.20 -11.12
CA PRO A 9 25.83 26.12 -11.51
C PRO A 9 25.27 27.09 -12.56
N GLU A 10 25.25 28.38 -12.20
CA GLU A 10 24.65 29.43 -12.98
C GLU A 10 25.42 29.60 -14.31
N LYS A 11 24.72 29.26 -15.40
CA LYS A 11 24.86 29.73 -16.80
C LYS A 11 26.23 29.76 -17.50
N SER A 12 27.31 29.15 -17.00
CA SER A 12 28.62 29.19 -17.72
C SER A 12 29.44 27.89 -17.80
N GLU A 13 28.96 26.74 -17.31
CA GLU A 13 29.73 25.49 -17.41
C GLU A 13 29.60 24.79 -18.78
N LYS A 14 30.74 24.32 -19.32
CA LYS A 14 30.80 23.53 -20.57
C LYS A 14 29.87 22.31 -20.50
N PRO A 15 29.13 21.97 -21.58
CA PRO A 15 28.11 20.90 -21.59
C PRO A 15 28.57 19.55 -21.00
N ALA A 16 29.83 19.16 -21.24
CA ALA A 16 30.40 17.92 -20.74
C ALA A 16 30.52 17.86 -19.20
N ARG A 17 30.75 19.00 -18.54
CA ARG A 17 30.86 19.08 -17.07
C ARG A 17 29.49 18.91 -16.42
N ARG A 18 28.46 19.54 -16.99
CA ARG A 18 27.06 19.40 -16.56
C ARG A 18 26.57 17.95 -16.70
N MET A 19 26.81 17.31 -17.84
CA MET A 19 26.44 15.89 -18.03
C MET A 19 27.13 14.98 -17.02
N ARG A 20 28.42 15.23 -16.70
CA ARG A 20 29.15 14.44 -15.70
C ARG A 20 28.59 14.64 -14.30
N TYR A 21 28.15 15.85 -13.96
CA TYR A 21 27.49 16.16 -12.70
C TYR A 21 26.15 15.43 -12.59
N GLU A 22 25.30 15.54 -13.61
CA GLU A 22 23.98 14.89 -13.67
C GLU A 22 24.11 13.36 -13.54
N ARG A 23 24.98 12.72 -14.32
CA ARG A 23 25.23 11.26 -14.22
C ARG A 23 25.66 10.81 -12.82
N LYS A 24 26.50 11.58 -12.14
CA LYS A 24 26.92 11.27 -10.76
C LYS A 24 25.78 11.45 -9.77
N ARG A 25 25.00 12.51 -9.93
CA ARG A 25 23.82 12.77 -9.11
C ARG A 25 22.80 11.63 -9.27
N ASP A 26 22.58 11.15 -10.49
CA ASP A 26 21.64 10.06 -10.77
C ASP A 26 22.11 8.74 -10.16
N ALA A 27 23.40 8.40 -10.28
CA ALA A 27 23.96 7.21 -9.64
C ALA A 27 23.81 7.23 -8.11
N LEU A 28 23.96 8.39 -7.47
CA LEU A 28 23.72 8.56 -6.04
C LEU A 28 22.23 8.34 -5.68
N LEU A 29 21.32 8.86 -6.50
CA LEU A 29 19.89 8.67 -6.30
C LEU A 29 19.44 7.23 -6.53
N ASP A 30 20.04 6.53 -7.51
CA ASP A 30 19.76 5.11 -7.78
C ASP A 30 20.16 4.26 -6.58
N ALA A 31 21.39 4.40 -6.10
CA ALA A 31 21.88 3.70 -4.91
C ALA A 31 21.09 4.04 -3.64
N ALA A 32 20.71 5.32 -3.47
CA ALA A 32 19.87 5.72 -2.35
C ALA A 32 18.47 5.12 -2.43
N THR A 33 17.90 4.97 -3.63
CA THR A 33 16.58 4.37 -3.84
C THR A 33 16.57 2.90 -3.41
N GLU A 34 17.59 2.13 -3.78
CA GLU A 34 17.73 0.74 -3.34
C GLU A 34 17.87 0.64 -1.82
N LEU A 35 18.74 1.46 -1.22
CA LEU A 35 18.94 1.47 0.22
C LEU A 35 17.67 1.88 0.99
N ILE A 36 16.88 2.83 0.48
CA ILE A 36 15.62 3.22 1.08
C ILE A 36 14.59 2.08 0.98
N ASN A 37 14.49 1.41 -0.16
CA ASN A 37 13.59 0.27 -0.32
C ASN A 37 13.99 -0.93 0.56
N ASP A 38 15.29 -1.11 0.80
CA ASP A 38 15.82 -2.18 1.66
C ASP A 38 15.78 -1.83 3.17
N ARG A 39 16.08 -0.59 3.58
CA ARG A 39 16.32 -0.25 5.00
C ARG A 39 15.39 0.82 5.56
N GLY A 40 14.50 1.37 4.73
CA GLY A 40 13.65 2.51 5.03
C GLY A 40 14.41 3.84 4.99
N ALA A 41 13.69 4.95 4.82
CA ALA A 41 14.28 6.29 4.64
C ALA A 41 15.13 6.73 5.82
N LYS A 42 14.67 6.44 7.05
CA LYS A 42 15.43 6.74 8.27
C LYS A 42 16.67 5.86 8.41
N GLY A 43 16.69 4.68 7.81
CA GLY A 43 17.80 3.71 7.89
C GLY A 43 18.94 4.01 6.93
N THR A 44 18.67 4.76 5.87
CA THR A 44 19.65 5.16 4.87
C THR A 44 20.53 6.31 5.38
N THR A 45 21.85 6.16 5.23
CA THR A 45 22.85 7.18 5.61
C THR A 45 23.67 7.59 4.39
N LEU A 46 24.21 8.82 4.41
CA LEU A 46 25.10 9.29 3.33
C LEU A 46 26.36 8.42 3.20
N GLN A 47 26.82 7.82 4.29
CA GLN A 47 27.94 6.87 4.28
C GLN A 47 27.59 5.55 3.60
N ALA A 48 26.40 5.00 3.87
CA ALA A 48 25.96 3.77 3.18
C ALA A 48 25.82 4.01 1.67
N VAL A 49 25.30 5.18 1.27
CA VAL A 49 25.19 5.57 -0.14
C VAL A 49 26.58 5.75 -0.76
N SER A 50 27.52 6.41 -0.08
CA SER A 50 28.88 6.61 -0.61
C SER A 50 29.61 5.28 -0.81
N GLN A 51 29.46 4.34 0.10
CA GLN A 51 29.98 2.98 -0.02
C GLN A 51 29.36 2.22 -1.20
N ALA A 52 28.04 2.34 -1.41
CA ALA A 52 27.33 1.66 -2.49
C ALA A 52 27.76 2.12 -3.90
N VAL A 53 28.23 3.37 -4.04
CA VAL A 53 28.72 3.91 -5.33
C VAL A 53 30.24 4.06 -5.38
N GLU A 54 30.97 3.49 -4.42
CA GLU A 54 32.44 3.58 -4.31
C GLU A 54 32.99 5.03 -4.34
N LEU A 55 32.25 5.97 -3.74
CA LEU A 55 32.66 7.37 -3.62
C LEU A 55 33.02 7.72 -2.17
N SER A 56 33.79 8.80 -1.99
CA SER A 56 33.98 9.38 -0.66
C SER A 56 32.70 10.03 -0.15
N THR A 57 32.47 10.01 1.17
CA THR A 57 31.34 10.73 1.79
C THR A 57 31.37 12.22 1.45
N THR A 58 32.54 12.83 1.35
CA THR A 58 32.73 14.22 0.89
C THR A 58 32.18 14.46 -0.51
N SER A 59 32.33 13.48 -1.42
CA SER A 59 31.75 13.56 -2.76
C SER A 59 30.23 13.49 -2.73
N VAL A 60 29.63 12.70 -1.84
CA VAL A 60 28.16 12.66 -1.68
C VAL A 60 27.63 13.95 -1.10
N THR A 61 28.29 14.49 -0.06
CA THR A 61 27.87 15.74 0.59
C THR A 61 27.93 16.95 -0.33
N TYR A 62 28.74 16.90 -1.40
CA TYR A 62 28.76 17.93 -2.44
C TYR A 62 27.42 18.01 -3.21
N TYR A 63 26.75 16.88 -3.45
CA TYR A 63 25.44 16.84 -4.11
C TYR A 63 24.29 16.94 -3.11
N PHE A 64 24.44 16.30 -1.95
CA PHE A 64 23.39 16.19 -0.94
C PHE A 64 23.99 16.46 0.45
N PRO A 65 23.96 17.72 0.91
CA PRO A 65 24.60 18.12 2.16
C PRO A 65 24.08 17.39 3.40
N ARG A 66 22.83 16.93 3.36
CA ARG A 66 22.16 16.25 4.47
C ARG A 66 21.34 15.06 3.96
N LYS A 67 21.14 14.05 4.81
CA LYS A 67 20.42 12.82 4.46
C LYS A 67 18.97 13.05 4.07
N ASP A 68 18.33 14.06 4.67
CA ASP A 68 16.92 14.40 4.45
C ASP A 68 16.73 15.11 3.11
N VAL A 69 17.73 15.91 2.68
CA VAL A 69 17.81 16.46 1.32
C VAL A 69 17.95 15.35 0.28
N LEU A 70 18.79 14.34 0.55
CA LEU A 70 18.89 13.16 -0.32
C LEU A 70 17.57 12.39 -0.39
N ALA A 71 16.95 12.11 0.76
CA ALA A 71 15.68 11.39 0.82
C ALA A 71 14.57 12.16 0.07
N ALA A 72 14.48 13.48 0.25
CA ALA A 72 13.55 14.33 -0.49
C ALA A 72 13.75 14.18 -2.01
N ALA A 73 14.99 14.30 -2.49
CA ALA A 73 15.29 14.16 -3.91
C ALA A 73 14.98 12.76 -4.48
N VAL A 74 15.15 11.70 -3.68
CA VAL A 74 14.74 10.34 -4.06
C VAL A 74 13.22 10.25 -4.22
N PHE A 75 12.45 10.80 -3.29
CA PHE A 75 10.99 10.77 -3.36
C PHE A 75 10.42 11.69 -4.44
N GLU A 76 11.02 12.87 -4.67
CA GLU A 76 10.67 13.75 -5.80
C GLU A 76 10.86 13.00 -7.12
N ARG A 77 12.04 12.38 -7.33
CA ARG A 77 12.30 11.56 -8.53
C ARG A 77 11.36 10.35 -8.65
N ALA A 78 10.96 9.75 -7.53
CA ALA A 78 10.00 8.65 -7.53
C ALA A 78 8.60 9.11 -8.00
N ILE A 79 8.13 10.26 -7.51
CA ILE A 79 6.84 10.84 -7.91
C ILE A 79 6.89 11.28 -9.38
N GLU A 80 7.95 11.95 -9.81
CA GLU A 80 8.15 12.36 -11.21
C GLU A 80 8.07 11.15 -12.15
N ARG A 81 8.81 10.07 -11.86
CA ARG A 81 8.75 8.85 -12.68
C ARG A 81 7.37 8.21 -12.73
N LEU A 82 6.62 8.24 -11.63
CA LEU A 82 5.24 7.74 -11.60
C LEU A 82 4.29 8.66 -12.40
N GLN A 83 4.52 9.97 -12.38
CA GLN A 83 3.78 10.91 -13.21
C GLN A 83 4.05 10.67 -14.69
N ASP A 84 5.31 10.46 -15.10
CA ASP A 84 5.67 10.12 -16.48
C ASP A 84 4.93 8.86 -16.95
N MET A 85 4.84 7.82 -16.12
CA MET A 85 4.10 6.58 -16.45
C MET A 85 2.60 6.83 -16.60
N VAL A 86 2.02 7.69 -15.76
CA VAL A 86 0.60 8.08 -15.85
C VAL A 86 0.35 8.92 -17.10
N GLU A 87 1.23 9.86 -17.43
CA GLU A 87 1.16 10.68 -18.63
C GLU A 87 1.27 9.86 -19.91
N GLU A 88 2.20 8.89 -19.95
CA GLU A 88 2.33 7.94 -21.06
C GLU A 88 1.04 7.11 -21.19
N ALA A 89 0.55 6.56 -20.10
CA ALA A 89 -0.70 5.80 -20.08
C ALA A 89 -1.91 6.65 -20.52
N ALA A 90 -1.96 7.93 -20.16
CA ALA A 90 -3.05 8.83 -20.51
C ALA A 90 -3.16 9.11 -22.03
N SER A 91 -2.10 8.84 -22.80
CA SER A 91 -2.10 8.99 -24.26
C SER A 91 -2.99 7.96 -24.99
N GLU A 92 -3.38 6.88 -24.30
CA GLU A 92 -4.29 5.87 -24.85
C GLU A 92 -5.72 6.42 -25.02
N ALA A 93 -6.45 5.86 -25.99
CA ALA A 93 -7.72 6.42 -26.44
C ALA A 93 -8.84 6.26 -25.40
N THR A 94 -8.94 5.12 -24.75
CA THR A 94 -10.03 4.80 -23.82
C THR A 94 -9.55 4.67 -22.36
N PRO A 95 -10.40 4.94 -21.35
CA PRO A 95 -10.07 4.66 -19.95
C PRO A 95 -9.55 3.25 -19.69
N ARG A 96 -10.09 2.29 -20.44
CA ARG A 96 -9.70 0.88 -20.39
C ARG A 96 -8.24 0.67 -20.82
N GLU A 97 -7.88 1.20 -21.97
CA GLU A 97 -6.52 1.11 -22.52
C GLU A 97 -5.52 1.90 -21.67
N ARG A 98 -5.91 3.06 -21.12
CA ARG A 98 -5.07 3.85 -20.21
C ARG A 98 -4.64 3.05 -18.98
N VAL A 99 -5.59 2.44 -18.28
CA VAL A 99 -5.28 1.61 -17.11
C VAL A 99 -4.49 0.36 -17.50
N ARG A 100 -4.80 -0.26 -18.66
CA ARG A 100 -4.02 -1.39 -19.19
C ARG A 100 -2.56 -0.98 -19.38
N ARG A 101 -2.32 0.13 -20.08
CA ARG A 101 -0.99 0.67 -20.35
C ARG A 101 -0.23 1.00 -19.06
N LEU A 102 -0.90 1.61 -18.08
CA LEU A 102 -0.28 1.89 -16.79
C LEU A 102 0.19 0.60 -16.10
N LEU A 103 -0.61 -0.47 -16.16
CA LEU A 103 -0.25 -1.76 -15.59
C LEU A 103 0.93 -2.40 -16.36
N GLU A 104 0.91 -2.37 -17.69
CA GLU A 104 2.02 -2.84 -18.54
C GLU A 104 3.35 -2.17 -18.16
N LEU A 105 3.34 -0.84 -17.99
CA LEU A 105 4.53 -0.07 -17.62
C LEU A 105 5.11 -0.51 -16.27
N HIS A 106 4.26 -0.81 -15.29
CA HIS A 106 4.72 -1.28 -13.98
C HIS A 106 5.25 -2.73 -14.02
N VAL A 107 4.61 -3.61 -14.81
CA VAL A 107 5.09 -4.98 -15.02
C VAL A 107 6.44 -4.98 -15.76
N ALA A 108 6.57 -4.16 -16.81
CA ALA A 108 7.82 -3.99 -17.57
C ALA A 108 8.94 -3.46 -16.68
N LEU A 109 8.68 -2.39 -15.91
CA LEU A 109 9.63 -1.86 -14.93
C LEU A 109 10.07 -2.95 -13.96
N ARG A 110 9.15 -3.79 -13.46
CA ARG A 110 9.52 -4.86 -12.54
C ARG A 110 10.42 -5.90 -13.22
N ALA A 111 10.13 -6.27 -14.46
CA ALA A 111 10.97 -7.19 -15.22
C ALA A 111 12.39 -6.63 -15.40
N ASP A 112 12.52 -5.35 -15.73
CA ASP A 112 13.82 -4.68 -15.92
C ASP A 112 14.62 -4.59 -14.63
N VAL A 113 13.96 -4.31 -13.49
CA VAL A 113 14.61 -4.35 -12.17
C VAL A 113 15.14 -5.74 -11.85
N ILE A 114 14.38 -6.81 -12.14
CA ILE A 114 14.86 -8.20 -11.89
C ILE A 114 16.03 -8.56 -12.81
N ARG A 115 16.03 -8.07 -14.06
CA ARG A 115 17.15 -8.25 -15.01
C ARG A 115 18.39 -7.42 -14.68
N GLY A 116 18.29 -6.48 -13.73
CA GLY A 116 19.35 -5.52 -13.43
C GLY A 116 19.54 -4.43 -14.48
N THR A 117 18.56 -4.23 -15.36
CA THR A 117 18.58 -3.20 -16.42
C THR A 117 17.75 -1.96 -16.06
N GLY A 118 16.93 -2.04 -15.01
CA GLY A 118 16.09 -0.94 -14.52
C GLY A 118 16.33 -0.60 -13.05
N VAL A 119 16.04 0.65 -12.68
CA VAL A 119 16.13 1.14 -11.30
C VAL A 119 14.73 1.10 -10.66
N PRO A 120 14.55 0.52 -9.47
CA PRO A 120 13.24 0.49 -8.81
C PRO A 120 12.73 1.91 -8.49
N ILE A 121 11.44 2.04 -8.23
CA ILE A 121 10.84 3.29 -7.69
C ILE A 121 10.91 3.23 -6.17
N ALA A 122 11.19 4.36 -5.52
CA ALA A 122 11.25 4.43 -4.06
C ALA A 122 9.86 4.24 -3.46
N THR A 123 9.75 3.47 -2.37
CA THR A 123 8.45 3.16 -1.77
C THR A 123 7.89 4.38 -1.05
N LEU A 124 6.81 4.94 -1.59
CA LEU A 124 6.25 6.21 -1.13
C LEU A 124 5.67 6.18 0.29
N SER A 125 5.41 4.99 0.87
CA SER A 125 4.97 4.86 2.25
C SER A 125 5.94 5.50 3.25
N GLU A 126 7.23 5.53 2.93
CA GLU A 126 8.29 6.07 3.78
C GLU A 126 8.26 7.60 3.90
N VAL A 127 7.55 8.30 2.99
CA VAL A 127 7.34 9.75 3.05
C VAL A 127 6.70 10.16 4.38
N ARG A 128 5.83 9.31 4.97
CA ARG A 128 5.18 9.58 6.27
C ARG A 128 6.17 9.72 7.43
N THR A 129 7.36 9.12 7.29
CA THR A 129 8.38 9.09 8.34
C THR A 129 9.24 10.34 8.38
N LEU A 130 9.18 11.16 7.33
CA LEU A 130 9.93 12.42 7.20
C LEU A 130 9.32 13.52 8.05
N ASP A 131 10.15 14.52 8.36
CA ASP A 131 9.72 15.73 9.08
C ASP A 131 8.80 16.59 8.19
N ASP A 132 7.89 17.32 8.82
CA ASP A 132 6.79 18.03 8.15
C ASP A 132 7.26 19.00 7.06
N ALA A 133 8.36 19.70 7.29
CA ALA A 133 8.95 20.65 6.34
C ALA A 133 9.32 20.02 4.98
N ILE A 134 9.67 18.72 4.97
CA ILE A 134 9.98 17.97 3.74
C ILE A 134 8.77 17.17 3.28
N ARG A 135 8.03 16.59 4.24
CA ARG A 135 6.87 15.74 3.97
C ARG A 135 5.76 16.50 3.26
N GLU A 136 5.42 17.71 3.69
CA GLU A 136 4.27 18.46 3.14
C GLU A 136 4.41 18.80 1.64
N PRO A 137 5.56 19.31 1.14
CA PRO A 137 5.77 19.47 -0.29
C PRO A 137 5.61 18.17 -1.09
N LEU A 138 6.17 17.05 -0.60
CA LEU A 138 6.05 15.74 -1.24
C LEU A 138 4.59 15.25 -1.26
N LEU A 139 3.85 15.44 -0.16
CA LEU A 139 2.43 15.10 -0.10
C LEU A 139 1.61 15.89 -1.12
N ARG A 140 1.92 17.17 -1.37
CA ARG A 140 1.25 17.95 -2.42
C ARG A 140 1.50 17.37 -3.81
N GLN A 141 2.74 16.94 -4.09
CA GLN A 141 3.08 16.29 -5.37
C GLN A 141 2.36 14.94 -5.49
N TYR A 142 2.35 14.13 -4.42
CA TYR A 142 1.63 12.86 -4.40
C TYR A 142 0.12 13.02 -4.62
N VAL A 143 -0.50 14.06 -4.05
CA VAL A 143 -1.90 14.41 -4.33
C VAL A 143 -2.11 14.78 -5.80
N GLY A 144 -1.13 15.44 -6.42
CA GLY A 144 -1.11 15.69 -7.87
C GLY A 144 -1.10 14.39 -8.68
N LEU A 145 -0.18 13.47 -8.37
CA LEU A 145 -0.11 12.13 -8.98
C LEU A 145 -1.41 11.35 -8.83
N PHE A 146 -2.03 11.36 -7.64
CA PHE A 146 -3.32 10.72 -7.41
C PHE A 146 -4.42 11.31 -8.29
N ARG A 147 -4.46 12.63 -8.46
CA ARG A 147 -5.43 13.30 -9.35
C ARG A 147 -5.22 12.91 -10.80
N ALA A 148 -3.99 12.95 -11.29
CA ALA A 148 -3.64 12.53 -12.65
C ALA A 148 -4.01 11.05 -12.90
N THR A 149 -3.77 10.18 -11.92
CA THR A 149 -4.16 8.76 -12.02
C THR A 149 -5.68 8.61 -12.09
N ARG A 150 -6.45 9.44 -11.38
CA ARG A 150 -7.92 9.42 -11.44
C ARG A 150 -8.46 9.88 -12.79
N GLU A 151 -7.77 10.81 -13.45
CA GLU A 151 -8.14 11.31 -14.77
C GLU A 151 -8.02 10.22 -15.87
N LEU A 152 -7.30 9.12 -15.60
CA LEU A 152 -7.30 7.96 -16.48
C LEU A 152 -8.70 7.35 -16.67
N PHE A 153 -9.63 7.55 -15.74
CA PHE A 153 -11.02 7.11 -15.86
C PHE A 153 -11.89 7.98 -16.78
N GLY A 154 -11.32 9.05 -17.37
CA GLY A 154 -12.02 9.97 -18.25
C GLY A 154 -12.81 11.05 -17.51
N ASP A 155 -13.64 11.79 -18.24
CA ASP A 155 -14.52 12.80 -17.66
C ASP A 155 -15.71 12.15 -16.96
N PHE A 156 -16.04 12.65 -15.76
CA PHE A 156 -17.17 12.16 -14.97
C PHE A 156 -17.81 13.31 -14.18
N PRO A 157 -19.13 13.27 -13.92
CA PRO A 157 -19.80 14.25 -13.09
C PRO A 157 -19.33 14.15 -11.62
N ASP A 158 -19.42 15.27 -10.88
CA ASP A 158 -18.98 15.34 -9.48
C ASP A 158 -19.60 14.26 -8.58
N ARG A 159 -20.83 13.83 -8.87
CA ARG A 159 -21.51 12.75 -8.13
C ARG A 159 -20.73 11.43 -8.16
N HIS A 160 -19.97 11.14 -9.22
CA HIS A 160 -19.16 9.92 -9.37
C HIS A 160 -17.79 10.01 -8.71
N LYS A 161 -17.37 11.21 -8.29
CA LYS A 161 -16.04 11.45 -7.70
C LYS A 161 -15.68 10.54 -6.51
N PRO A 162 -16.61 10.18 -5.59
CA PRO A 162 -16.32 9.22 -4.54
C PRO A 162 -15.91 7.85 -5.08
N LEU A 163 -16.62 7.34 -6.09
CA LEU A 163 -16.31 6.06 -6.73
C LEU A 163 -15.00 6.13 -7.52
N MET A 164 -14.75 7.20 -8.26
CA MET A 164 -13.48 7.37 -8.99
C MET A 164 -12.28 7.46 -8.04
N THR A 165 -12.47 8.06 -6.87
CA THR A 165 -11.45 8.07 -5.82
C THR A 165 -11.17 6.66 -5.29
N ALA A 166 -12.22 5.87 -5.03
CA ALA A 166 -12.10 4.47 -4.62
C ALA A 166 -11.39 3.60 -5.68
N ARG A 167 -11.75 3.76 -6.97
CA ARG A 167 -11.12 3.06 -8.11
C ARG A 167 -9.65 3.39 -8.26
N THR A 168 -9.32 4.68 -8.22
CA THR A 168 -7.94 5.17 -8.29
C THR A 168 -7.10 4.60 -7.16
N HIS A 169 -7.63 4.62 -5.95
CA HIS A 169 -6.95 4.10 -4.78
C HIS A 169 -6.70 2.59 -4.89
N LEU A 170 -7.71 1.79 -5.27
CA LEU A 170 -7.50 0.35 -5.47
C LEU A 170 -6.45 0.06 -6.55
N LEU A 171 -6.50 0.79 -7.67
CA LEU A 171 -5.55 0.65 -8.78
C LEU A 171 -4.11 0.92 -8.30
N GLN A 172 -3.87 2.07 -7.66
CA GLN A 172 -2.55 2.44 -7.18
C GLN A 172 -2.02 1.46 -6.14
N GLU A 173 -2.83 1.07 -5.17
CA GLU A 173 -2.40 0.16 -4.09
C GLU A 173 -2.07 -1.24 -4.63
N THR A 174 -2.82 -1.71 -5.63
CA THR A 174 -2.53 -2.99 -6.30
C THR A 174 -1.23 -2.91 -7.10
N ILE A 175 -1.01 -1.81 -7.83
CA ILE A 175 0.20 -1.57 -8.63
C ILE A 175 1.43 -1.36 -7.74
N TYR A 176 1.33 -0.62 -6.65
CA TYR A 176 2.45 -0.36 -5.74
C TYR A 176 2.83 -1.60 -4.92
N TRP A 177 1.87 -2.51 -4.69
CA TRP A 177 2.13 -3.81 -4.09
C TRP A 177 2.69 -4.86 -5.07
N LEU A 178 2.49 -4.65 -6.38
CA LEU A 178 2.91 -5.55 -7.46
C LEU A 178 4.35 -6.08 -7.33
N PRO A 179 5.38 -5.24 -7.07
CA PRO A 179 6.77 -5.72 -6.98
C PRO A 179 6.98 -6.82 -5.93
N VAL A 180 6.17 -6.87 -4.88
CA VAL A 180 6.33 -7.83 -3.79
C VAL A 180 5.79 -9.21 -4.19
N TRP A 181 4.58 -9.29 -4.73
CA TRP A 181 3.95 -10.57 -5.02
C TRP A 181 4.24 -11.11 -6.42
N ILE A 182 4.46 -10.24 -7.43
CA ILE A 182 4.73 -10.70 -8.80
C ILE A 182 6.07 -11.45 -8.89
N SER A 183 7.00 -11.16 -7.97
CA SER A 183 8.33 -11.79 -7.90
C SER A 183 8.30 -13.30 -7.62
N ARG A 184 7.12 -13.86 -7.36
CA ARG A 184 6.89 -15.31 -7.23
C ARG A 184 6.70 -16.00 -8.57
N TYR A 185 6.39 -15.22 -9.61
CA TYR A 185 6.27 -15.72 -10.95
C TYR A 185 7.63 -15.63 -11.65
N PRO A 186 7.98 -16.63 -12.48
CA PRO A 186 9.04 -16.47 -13.46
C PRO A 186 8.82 -15.24 -14.35
N ILE A 187 9.90 -14.59 -14.78
CA ILE A 187 9.80 -13.33 -15.56
C ILE A 187 9.06 -13.55 -16.89
N ASP A 188 9.21 -14.72 -17.50
CA ASP A 188 8.52 -15.12 -18.73
C ASP A 188 7.01 -15.29 -18.56
N GLU A 189 6.52 -15.44 -17.33
CA GLU A 189 5.09 -15.50 -17.02
C GLU A 189 4.45 -14.11 -16.81
N PHE A 190 5.23 -13.02 -16.78
CA PHE A 190 4.71 -11.69 -16.45
C PHE A 190 3.64 -11.19 -17.41
N ALA A 191 3.71 -11.56 -18.70
CA ALA A 191 2.67 -11.24 -19.67
C ALA A 191 1.32 -11.92 -19.32
N ARG A 192 1.35 -13.17 -18.84
CA ARG A 192 0.13 -13.86 -18.38
C ARG A 192 -0.41 -13.23 -17.10
N VAL A 193 0.47 -12.86 -16.17
CA VAL A 193 0.09 -12.17 -14.93
C VAL A 193 -0.56 -10.82 -15.23
N HIS A 194 0.00 -10.07 -16.19
CA HIS A 194 -0.57 -8.82 -16.68
C HIS A 194 -2.01 -9.01 -17.16
N GLU A 195 -2.25 -9.95 -18.09
CA GLU A 195 -3.60 -10.20 -18.61
C GLU A 195 -4.58 -10.65 -17.51
N SER A 196 -4.13 -11.51 -16.61
CA SER A 196 -4.97 -12.03 -15.52
C SER A 196 -5.35 -10.94 -14.50
N LEU A 197 -4.43 -10.03 -14.18
CA LEU A 197 -4.70 -8.89 -13.31
C LEU A 197 -5.57 -7.85 -14.01
N PHE A 198 -5.37 -7.63 -15.31
CA PHE A 198 -6.22 -6.72 -16.06
C PHE A 198 -7.66 -7.25 -16.20
N ASP A 199 -7.85 -8.55 -16.46
CA ASP A 199 -9.16 -9.21 -16.45
C ASP A 199 -9.87 -9.04 -15.09
N LEU A 200 -9.13 -9.13 -13.99
CA LEU A 200 -9.66 -8.85 -12.66
C LEU A 200 -10.13 -7.40 -12.52
N PHE A 201 -9.36 -6.42 -13.02
CA PHE A 201 -9.79 -5.01 -13.05
C PHE A 201 -10.95 -4.77 -14.02
N GLU A 202 -11.05 -5.54 -15.10
CA GLU A 202 -12.10 -5.48 -16.12
C GLU A 202 -13.45 -5.87 -15.55
N ALA A 203 -13.54 -7.12 -15.11
CA ALA A 203 -14.79 -7.81 -14.87
C ALA A 203 -15.06 -8.05 -13.38
N GLY A 204 -14.09 -7.75 -12.51
CA GLY A 204 -14.18 -8.03 -11.09
C GLY A 204 -14.26 -9.52 -10.77
N ILE A 205 -14.76 -9.87 -9.58
CA ILE A 205 -14.90 -11.27 -9.12
C ILE A 205 -16.34 -11.75 -9.03
N ALA A 206 -17.32 -10.84 -9.14
CA ALA A 206 -18.73 -11.19 -9.02
C ALA A 206 -19.26 -11.81 -10.32
N PRO A 207 -20.07 -12.88 -10.27
CA PRO A 207 -20.80 -13.34 -11.45
C PRO A 207 -21.91 -12.34 -11.82
N ALA A 208 -22.43 -12.45 -13.04
CA ALA A 208 -23.56 -11.64 -13.48
C ALA A 208 -24.76 -11.82 -12.55
N GLY A 209 -25.37 -10.71 -12.12
CA GLY A 209 -26.54 -10.71 -11.23
C GLY A 209 -26.23 -10.85 -9.74
N ALA A 210 -24.96 -11.02 -9.34
CA ALA A 210 -24.60 -11.02 -7.93
C ALA A 210 -24.89 -9.68 -7.25
N THR A 211 -25.47 -9.75 -6.05
CA THR A 211 -25.79 -8.60 -5.20
C THR A 211 -24.75 -8.42 -4.11
N TRP A 212 -24.46 -7.16 -3.78
CA TRP A 212 -23.71 -6.81 -2.59
C TRP A 212 -24.67 -6.76 -1.40
N ASP A 213 -24.76 -7.85 -0.66
CA ASP A 213 -25.60 -7.99 0.54
C ASP A 213 -24.86 -8.82 1.61
N PRO A 214 -23.83 -8.25 2.25
CA PRO A 214 -23.03 -8.98 3.22
C PRO A 214 -23.86 -9.27 4.48
N VAL A 215 -23.86 -10.54 4.91
CA VAL A 215 -24.45 -10.90 6.21
C VAL A 215 -23.74 -10.16 7.34
N GLY A 216 -24.51 -9.57 8.24
CA GLY A 216 -23.99 -8.89 9.42
C GLY A 216 -23.29 -9.89 10.34
N LEU A 217 -22.02 -9.63 10.65
CA LEU A 217 -21.26 -10.38 11.63
C LEU A 217 -21.32 -9.66 12.99
N PRO A 218 -21.28 -10.38 14.12
CA PRO A 218 -21.13 -9.78 15.43
C PRO A 218 -19.91 -8.83 15.50
N ASP A 219 -19.99 -7.78 16.31
CA ASP A 219 -18.90 -6.80 16.45
C ASP A 219 -17.59 -7.44 16.94
N ASP A 220 -17.67 -8.54 17.69
CA ASP A 220 -16.53 -9.34 18.20
C ASP A 220 -16.15 -10.53 17.30
N ALA A 221 -16.65 -10.59 16.06
CA ALA A 221 -16.34 -11.67 15.11
C ALA A 221 -14.85 -11.79 14.75
N ASP A 222 -14.07 -10.75 14.99
CA ASP A 222 -12.61 -10.78 14.86
C ASP A 222 -11.88 -11.38 16.07
N GLY A 223 -12.62 -11.80 17.10
CA GLY A 223 -12.11 -12.38 18.33
C GLY A 223 -11.49 -11.35 19.29
N GLU A 224 -11.70 -10.06 19.08
CA GLU A 224 -11.38 -9.03 20.06
C GLU A 224 -12.58 -8.85 21.02
N PRO A 225 -12.34 -8.73 22.33
CA PRO A 225 -13.43 -8.50 23.28
C PRO A 225 -14.10 -7.15 22.99
N MET A 226 -15.43 -7.14 23.02
CA MET A 226 -16.22 -5.91 23.07
C MET A 226 -15.70 -5.05 24.22
N GLY A 227 -15.46 -3.75 23.97
CA GLY A 227 -15.16 -2.80 25.03
C GLY A 227 -16.37 -2.67 25.96
N GLY A 228 -16.48 -3.57 26.95
CA GLY A 228 -17.45 -3.47 28.03
C GLY A 228 -17.03 -2.41 29.06
N ASP A 229 -17.93 -2.10 29.98
CA ASP A 229 -17.73 -1.13 31.08
C ASP A 229 -16.61 -1.51 32.06
N ASP A 230 -16.06 -2.72 31.96
CA ASP A 230 -14.96 -3.19 32.80
C ASP A 230 -13.61 -2.90 32.10
N PRO A 231 -12.70 -2.11 32.72
CA PRO A 231 -11.41 -1.81 32.13
C PRO A 231 -10.53 -3.06 32.15
N GLY A 232 -10.67 -3.89 31.11
CA GLY A 232 -9.71 -4.93 30.79
C GLY A 232 -8.30 -4.34 30.66
N PRO A 233 -7.24 -5.19 30.61
CA PRO A 233 -5.88 -4.72 30.45
C PRO A 233 -5.78 -3.76 29.25
N PRO A 234 -4.95 -2.69 29.32
CA PRO A 234 -4.88 -1.67 28.27
C PRO A 234 -4.70 -2.31 26.89
N ASN A 235 -5.41 -1.82 25.86
CA ASN A 235 -5.27 -2.30 24.48
C ASN A 235 -3.94 -1.83 23.86
N PHE A 236 -2.82 -2.32 24.41
CA PHE A 236 -1.46 -1.96 24.04
C PHE A 236 -1.23 -2.16 22.54
N LEU A 237 -1.65 -3.30 22.01
CA LEU A 237 -1.47 -3.65 20.61
C LEU A 237 -2.35 -2.81 19.67
N GLY A 238 -3.52 -2.34 20.11
CA GLY A 238 -4.40 -1.49 19.31
C GLY A 238 -3.81 -0.10 19.13
N VAL A 239 -3.37 0.51 20.23
CA VAL A 239 -2.69 1.80 20.22
C VAL A 239 -1.38 1.72 19.46
N ALA A 240 -0.57 0.69 19.71
CA ALA A 240 0.68 0.47 18.97
C ALA A 240 0.43 0.33 17.46
N THR A 241 -0.59 -0.45 17.06
CA THR A 241 -0.93 -0.63 15.64
C THR A 241 -1.34 0.70 14.99
N ARG A 242 -2.19 1.49 15.65
CA ARG A 242 -2.60 2.80 15.13
C ARG A 242 -1.40 3.74 14.98
N LEU A 243 -0.55 3.87 16.00
CA LEU A 243 0.64 4.72 15.93
C LEU A 243 1.63 4.28 14.84
N ILE A 244 1.82 2.97 14.66
CA ILE A 244 2.66 2.41 13.58
C ILE A 244 2.07 2.76 12.21
N ASN A 245 0.75 2.63 12.03
CA ASN A 245 0.07 2.93 10.78
C ASN A 245 0.16 4.42 10.41
N GLU A 246 0.14 5.32 11.40
CA GLU A 246 0.19 6.77 11.22
C GLU A 246 1.61 7.31 11.03
N SER A 247 2.55 6.90 11.89
CA SER A 247 3.90 7.50 11.98
C SER A 247 5.01 6.60 11.44
N GLY A 248 4.68 5.37 11.02
CA GLY A 248 5.65 4.32 10.71
C GLY A 248 6.31 3.76 11.98
N TYR A 249 6.99 2.62 11.84
CA TYR A 249 7.66 1.91 12.95
C TYR A 249 8.60 2.81 13.76
N ARG A 250 9.50 3.55 13.10
CA ARG A 250 10.47 4.40 13.83
C ARG A 250 9.79 5.59 14.49
N GLY A 251 8.65 6.06 13.98
CA GLY A 251 7.85 7.14 14.57
C GLY A 251 7.00 6.70 15.77
N ALA A 252 6.60 5.43 15.83
CA ALA A 252 5.91 4.81 16.97
C ALA A 252 6.94 4.36 18.03
N SER A 253 7.53 5.30 18.78
CA SER A 253 8.45 4.96 19.86
C SER A 253 7.71 4.34 21.05
N VAL A 254 8.38 3.47 21.81
CA VAL A 254 7.83 2.87 23.03
C VAL A 254 7.33 3.95 24.00
N LEU A 255 8.07 5.07 24.12
CA LEU A 255 7.65 6.21 24.94
C LEU A 255 6.31 6.78 24.49
N ARG A 256 6.11 7.03 23.19
CA ARG A 256 4.83 7.54 22.67
C ARG A 256 3.67 6.58 22.93
N ILE A 257 3.90 5.27 22.78
CA ILE A 257 2.88 4.24 23.03
C ILE A 257 2.49 4.24 24.51
N VAL A 258 3.48 4.27 25.41
CA VAL A 258 3.29 4.29 26.86
C VAL A 258 2.61 5.58 27.34
N ASP A 259 3.02 6.73 26.79
CA ASP A 259 2.43 8.04 27.10
C ASP A 259 0.95 8.10 26.72
N GLU A 260 0.59 7.57 25.54
CA GLU A 260 -0.79 7.56 25.08
C GLU A 260 -1.68 6.61 25.89
N LEU A 261 -1.12 5.47 26.31
CA LEU A 261 -1.81 4.51 27.17
C LEU A 261 -1.86 4.95 28.64
N LYS A 262 -1.16 6.03 29.01
CA LYS A 262 -1.02 6.52 30.39
C LYS A 262 -0.51 5.45 31.36
N VAL A 263 0.38 4.58 30.88
CA VAL A 263 1.03 3.51 31.66
C VAL A 263 2.51 3.83 31.91
N THR A 264 3.21 3.01 32.70
CA THR A 264 4.65 3.19 32.92
C THR A 264 5.48 2.38 31.93
N LYS A 265 6.73 2.82 31.69
CA LYS A 265 7.69 2.05 30.87
C LYS A 265 7.94 0.65 31.46
N GLY A 266 7.96 0.51 32.80
CA GLY A 266 8.09 -0.79 33.46
C GLY A 266 6.92 -1.74 33.12
N SER A 267 5.68 -1.24 33.18
CA SER A 267 4.49 -2.01 32.79
C SER A 267 4.50 -2.46 31.32
N PHE A 268 5.15 -1.71 30.43
CA PHE A 268 5.29 -2.08 29.01
C PHE A 268 6.25 -3.27 28.81
N TYR A 269 7.42 -3.26 29.45
CA TYR A 269 8.42 -4.33 29.29
C TYR A 269 8.07 -5.63 30.03
N HIS A 270 7.05 -5.63 30.90
CA HIS A 270 6.53 -6.88 31.49
C HIS A 270 5.80 -7.77 30.47
N HIS A 271 5.42 -7.23 29.30
CA HIS A 271 4.68 -7.97 28.27
C HIS A 271 5.46 -8.18 26.97
N LEU A 272 6.58 -7.46 26.76
CA LEU A 272 7.33 -7.42 25.50
C LEU A 272 8.82 -7.15 25.77
N ASP A 273 9.69 -8.05 25.30
CA ASP A 273 11.15 -7.98 25.54
C ASP A 273 11.83 -6.90 24.67
N ALA A 274 11.42 -6.75 23.41
CA ALA A 274 11.92 -5.72 22.50
C ALA A 274 10.84 -5.05 21.63
N LYS A 275 11.18 -3.89 21.05
CA LYS A 275 10.29 -3.15 20.14
C LYS A 275 9.95 -3.95 18.87
N ASP A 276 10.86 -4.78 18.39
CA ASP A 276 10.61 -5.64 17.23
C ASP A 276 9.55 -6.71 17.53
N ASP A 277 9.57 -7.25 18.76
CA ASP A 277 8.57 -8.21 19.23
C ASP A 277 7.18 -7.59 19.30
N LEU A 278 7.07 -6.32 19.73
CA LEU A 278 5.80 -5.59 19.72
C LEU A 278 5.18 -5.57 18.33
N VAL A 279 5.96 -5.20 17.31
CA VAL A 279 5.43 -5.04 15.94
C VAL A 279 5.07 -6.38 15.35
N LEU A 280 5.91 -7.39 15.58
CA LEU A 280 5.64 -8.75 15.18
C LEU A 280 4.33 -9.24 15.82
N GLU A 281 4.09 -8.91 17.09
CA GLU A 281 2.83 -9.23 17.76
C GLU A 281 1.64 -8.44 17.21
N CYS A 282 1.82 -7.16 16.82
CA CYS A 282 0.79 -6.40 16.10
C CYS A 282 0.39 -7.09 14.77
N PHE A 283 1.38 -7.57 14.00
CA PHE A 283 1.12 -8.37 12.79
C PHE A 283 0.43 -9.69 13.11
N ARG A 284 0.92 -10.46 14.10
CA ARG A 284 0.31 -11.73 14.52
C ARG A 284 -1.13 -11.54 14.96
N ARG A 285 -1.42 -10.51 15.75
CA ARG A 285 -2.78 -10.11 16.13
C ARG A 285 -3.64 -9.81 14.91
N SER A 286 -3.14 -9.01 13.98
CA SER A 286 -3.87 -8.67 12.75
C SER A 286 -4.22 -9.93 11.92
N PHE A 287 -3.29 -10.88 11.78
CA PHE A 287 -3.57 -12.14 11.09
C PHE A 287 -4.56 -13.03 11.84
N ARG A 288 -4.51 -13.05 13.19
CA ARG A 288 -5.50 -13.76 14.01
C ARG A 288 -6.91 -13.20 13.81
N ARG A 289 -7.04 -11.87 13.80
CA ARG A 289 -8.31 -11.16 13.57
C ARG A 289 -8.89 -11.45 12.19
N ILE A 290 -8.09 -11.30 11.12
CA ILE A 290 -8.53 -11.64 9.75
C ILE A 290 -8.99 -13.11 9.69
N SER A 291 -8.23 -14.02 10.31
CA SER A 291 -8.56 -15.45 10.33
C SER A 291 -9.82 -15.77 11.12
N ALA A 292 -10.18 -14.98 12.12
CA ALA A 292 -11.40 -15.12 12.92
C ALA A 292 -12.62 -14.65 12.13
N VAL A 293 -12.54 -13.47 11.52
CA VAL A 293 -13.59 -12.93 10.64
C VAL A 293 -13.90 -13.90 9.49
N GLN A 294 -12.86 -14.46 8.85
CA GLN A 294 -13.05 -15.48 7.80
C GLN A 294 -13.81 -16.71 8.30
N ARG A 295 -13.59 -17.14 9.56
CA ARG A 295 -14.33 -18.27 10.15
C ARG A 295 -15.77 -17.90 10.46
N ALA A 296 -15.98 -16.74 11.11
CA ALA A 296 -17.33 -16.24 11.42
C ALA A 296 -18.17 -16.05 10.15
N ALA A 297 -17.58 -15.51 9.09
CA ALA A 297 -18.23 -15.39 7.79
C ALA A 297 -18.58 -16.75 7.17
N ALA A 298 -17.70 -17.75 7.29
CA ALA A 298 -17.95 -19.10 6.81
C ALA A 298 -19.08 -19.81 7.58
N GLU A 299 -19.24 -19.51 8.87
CA GLU A 299 -20.32 -20.03 9.71
C GLU A 299 -21.67 -19.33 9.45
N ALA A 300 -21.64 -18.04 9.10
CA ALA A 300 -22.84 -17.24 8.89
C ALA A 300 -23.41 -17.30 7.46
N GLY A 301 -22.55 -17.36 6.43
CA GLY A 301 -22.98 -17.34 5.03
C GLY A 301 -23.27 -18.72 4.45
N ARG A 302 -24.07 -18.76 3.38
CA ARG A 302 -24.56 -20.01 2.76
C ARG A 302 -23.69 -20.52 1.61
N ASN A 303 -22.86 -19.66 1.04
CA ASN A 303 -21.99 -19.96 -0.10
C ASN A 303 -20.72 -19.11 -0.05
N GLN A 304 -19.74 -19.42 -0.91
CA GLN A 304 -18.44 -18.73 -0.89
C GLN A 304 -18.52 -17.23 -1.20
N TRP A 305 -19.50 -16.79 -2.00
CA TRP A 305 -19.74 -15.37 -2.24
C TRP A 305 -20.14 -14.64 -0.96
N GLU A 306 -21.13 -15.15 -0.23
CA GLU A 306 -21.58 -14.61 1.06
C GLU A 306 -20.44 -14.59 2.10
N HIS A 307 -19.62 -15.66 2.15
CA HIS A 307 -18.43 -15.73 3.02
C HIS A 307 -17.43 -14.60 2.70
N LEU A 308 -17.17 -14.38 1.41
CA LEU A 308 -16.20 -13.38 0.96
C LEU A 308 -16.70 -11.95 1.21
N VAL A 309 -17.93 -11.62 0.81
CA VAL A 309 -18.43 -10.25 0.96
C VAL A 309 -18.63 -9.86 2.43
N ALA A 310 -19.04 -10.80 3.30
CA ALA A 310 -19.11 -10.55 4.74
C ALA A 310 -17.74 -10.29 5.35
N THR A 311 -16.73 -11.10 4.98
CA THR A 311 -15.34 -10.88 5.39
C THR A 311 -14.83 -9.52 4.93
N MET A 312 -15.06 -9.17 3.66
CA MET A 312 -14.65 -7.89 3.10
C MET A 312 -15.33 -6.72 3.82
N ALA A 313 -16.65 -6.77 3.99
CA ALA A 313 -17.43 -5.72 4.63
C ALA A 313 -16.95 -5.43 6.05
N TYR A 314 -16.79 -6.48 6.87
CA TYR A 314 -16.34 -6.36 8.25
C TYR A 314 -14.92 -5.76 8.32
N LEU A 315 -13.97 -6.31 7.57
CA LEU A 315 -12.57 -5.86 7.63
C LEU A 315 -12.38 -4.45 7.05
N MET A 316 -13.14 -4.05 6.02
CA MET A 316 -13.13 -2.67 5.54
C MET A 316 -13.71 -1.72 6.59
N ASN A 317 -14.81 -2.09 7.24
CA ASN A 317 -15.43 -1.27 8.29
C ASN A 317 -14.44 -1.03 9.45
N LEU A 318 -13.79 -2.10 9.93
CA LEU A 318 -12.76 -2.06 10.96
C LEU A 318 -11.62 -1.08 10.61
N GLN A 319 -11.14 -1.10 9.37
CA GLN A 319 -10.06 -0.21 8.91
C GLN A 319 -10.51 1.24 8.76
N PHE A 320 -11.74 1.43 8.31
CA PHE A 320 -12.38 2.74 8.15
C PHE A 320 -12.71 3.42 9.48
N GLU A 321 -13.00 2.65 10.52
CA GLU A 321 -13.20 3.14 11.89
C GLU A 321 -11.87 3.54 12.56
N ALA A 322 -10.81 2.76 12.33
CA ALA A 322 -9.45 3.03 12.79
C ALA A 322 -9.25 3.10 14.33
N THR A 323 -10.23 2.69 15.14
CA THR A 323 -10.11 2.59 16.61
C THR A 323 -9.09 1.52 17.02
N SER A 324 -9.21 0.32 16.46
CA SER A 324 -8.27 -0.79 16.61
C SER A 324 -7.99 -1.38 15.22
N PRO A 325 -7.17 -0.72 14.37
CA PRO A 325 -6.98 -1.10 12.98
C PRO A 325 -6.11 -2.36 12.85
N LEU A 326 -6.04 -2.91 11.63
CA LEU A 326 -5.05 -3.95 11.30
C LEU A 326 -3.71 -3.29 10.98
N THR A 327 -2.60 -3.99 11.25
CA THR A 327 -1.26 -3.51 10.95
C THR A 327 -1.04 -3.48 9.44
N ARG A 328 -0.58 -2.33 8.91
CA ARG A 328 -0.39 -2.16 7.47
C ARG A 328 0.91 -2.77 6.96
N SER A 329 0.90 -3.24 5.70
CA SER A 329 2.08 -3.83 5.04
C SER A 329 3.22 -2.81 4.93
N SER A 330 2.90 -1.53 4.82
CA SER A 330 3.89 -0.45 4.88
C SER A 330 4.75 -0.42 6.15
N ALA A 331 4.32 -1.05 7.25
CA ALA A 331 5.17 -1.19 8.44
C ALA A 331 6.30 -2.22 8.25
N LEU A 332 6.21 -3.11 7.24
CA LEU A 332 7.21 -4.14 6.95
C LEU A 332 8.60 -3.56 6.69
N GLN A 333 8.68 -2.46 5.92
CA GLN A 333 9.97 -1.86 5.53
C GLN A 333 10.82 -1.39 6.70
N ALA A 334 10.20 -1.23 7.85
CA ALA A 334 10.89 -0.76 9.02
C ALA A 334 11.26 -1.88 10.00
N LEU A 335 10.81 -3.12 9.74
CA LEU A 335 11.29 -4.31 10.42
C LEU A 335 12.69 -4.72 9.93
N PRO A 336 13.49 -5.44 10.74
CA PRO A 336 14.69 -6.11 10.27
C PRO A 336 14.38 -7.09 9.13
N GLN A 337 15.30 -7.23 8.17
CA GLN A 337 15.10 -8.05 6.95
C GLN A 337 14.67 -9.49 7.25
N ALA A 338 15.29 -10.13 8.27
CA ALA A 338 14.95 -11.48 8.69
C ALA A 338 13.49 -11.63 9.15
N VAL A 339 12.96 -10.62 9.85
CA VAL A 339 11.58 -10.61 10.37
C VAL A 339 10.57 -10.34 9.26
N ARG A 340 10.94 -9.53 8.24
CA ARG A 340 10.05 -9.24 7.09
C ARG A 340 9.62 -10.51 6.38
N ALA A 341 10.55 -11.44 6.17
CA ALA A 341 10.27 -12.71 5.49
C ALA A 341 9.22 -13.54 6.24
N GLU A 342 9.30 -13.61 7.58
CA GLU A 342 8.30 -14.29 8.42
C GLU A 342 6.91 -13.64 8.28
N VAL A 343 6.84 -12.31 8.37
CA VAL A 343 5.57 -11.58 8.27
C VAL A 343 4.95 -11.74 6.88
N VAL A 344 5.75 -11.66 5.81
CA VAL A 344 5.28 -11.89 4.43
C VAL A 344 4.74 -13.30 4.28
N ALA A 345 5.49 -14.33 4.71
CA ALA A 345 5.05 -15.72 4.63
C ALA A 345 3.74 -15.97 5.42
N ARG A 346 3.50 -15.23 6.51
CA ARG A 346 2.26 -15.33 7.29
C ARG A 346 1.10 -14.57 6.65
N SER A 347 1.37 -13.43 6.01
CA SER A 347 0.39 -12.73 5.17
C SER A 347 -0.07 -13.63 4.03
N ASP A 348 0.86 -14.35 3.39
CA ASP A 348 0.55 -15.30 2.33
C ASP A 348 -0.35 -16.42 2.79
N ARG A 349 -0.11 -16.94 4.00
CA ARG A 349 -0.95 -17.97 4.59
C ARG A 349 -2.40 -17.50 4.80
N THR A 350 -2.59 -16.22 5.07
CA THR A 350 -3.92 -15.59 5.17
C THR A 350 -4.54 -15.44 3.76
N ALA A 351 -3.73 -15.09 2.76
CA ALA A 351 -4.17 -15.00 1.36
C ALA A 351 -4.57 -16.37 0.78
N LEU A 352 -3.94 -17.48 1.20
CA LEU A 352 -4.32 -18.84 0.76
C LEU A 352 -5.79 -19.19 1.06
N ARG A 353 -6.37 -18.66 2.15
CA ARG A 353 -7.79 -18.86 2.46
C ARG A 353 -8.70 -18.16 1.46
N TYR A 354 -8.34 -16.94 1.02
CA TYR A 354 -9.05 -16.29 -0.07
C TYR A 354 -8.97 -17.11 -1.35
N GLY A 355 -7.79 -17.67 -1.66
CA GLY A 355 -7.62 -18.56 -2.81
C GLY A 355 -8.55 -19.76 -2.77
N GLY A 356 -8.68 -20.41 -1.61
CA GLY A 356 -9.64 -21.50 -1.40
C GLY A 356 -11.09 -21.07 -1.63
N THR A 357 -11.51 -19.96 -1.01
CA THR A 357 -12.86 -19.39 -1.20
C THR A 357 -13.16 -19.06 -2.66
N LEU A 358 -12.19 -18.48 -3.39
CA LEU A 358 -12.35 -18.15 -4.80
C LEU A 358 -12.51 -19.40 -5.68
N VAL A 359 -11.71 -20.44 -5.43
CA VAL A 359 -11.78 -21.71 -6.19
C VAL A 359 -13.09 -22.44 -5.93
N GLU A 360 -13.50 -22.58 -4.67
CA GLU A 360 -14.76 -23.25 -4.34
C GLU A 360 -15.97 -22.42 -4.82
N GLY A 361 -15.92 -21.08 -4.74
CA GLY A 361 -16.98 -20.21 -5.23
C GLY A 361 -17.13 -20.27 -6.76
N ALA A 362 -16.01 -20.41 -7.49
CA ALA A 362 -16.05 -20.66 -8.93
C ALA A 362 -16.68 -22.02 -9.27
N ARG A 363 -16.46 -23.06 -8.45
CA ARG A 363 -17.13 -24.37 -8.61
C ARG A 363 -18.62 -24.29 -8.30
N GLU A 364 -19.00 -23.50 -7.30
CA GLU A 364 -20.41 -23.23 -6.96
C GLU A 364 -21.13 -22.34 -7.99
N GLY A 365 -20.38 -21.63 -8.84
CA GLY A 365 -20.91 -20.60 -9.74
C GLY A 365 -21.29 -19.29 -9.03
N THR A 366 -20.90 -19.11 -7.77
CA THR A 366 -21.19 -17.93 -6.94
C THR A 366 -20.10 -16.87 -7.05
N ILE A 367 -18.92 -17.24 -7.54
CA ILE A 367 -17.79 -16.35 -7.83
C ILE A 367 -17.34 -16.58 -9.29
N ARG A 368 -16.97 -15.53 -10.00
CA ARG A 368 -16.40 -15.64 -11.36
C ARG A 368 -15.06 -16.38 -11.29
N LEU A 369 -14.80 -17.27 -12.26
CA LEU A 369 -13.50 -17.92 -12.39
C LEU A 369 -12.41 -16.87 -12.68
N VAL A 370 -11.46 -16.74 -11.77
CA VAL A 370 -10.31 -15.82 -11.82
C VAL A 370 -9.04 -16.54 -11.38
N ASP A 371 -7.86 -15.98 -11.66
CA ASP A 371 -6.62 -16.48 -11.06
C ASP A 371 -6.65 -16.26 -9.53
N PRO A 372 -6.69 -17.32 -8.71
CA PRO A 372 -6.91 -17.19 -7.27
C PRO A 372 -5.72 -16.55 -6.56
N ASN A 373 -4.50 -16.69 -7.08
CA ASN A 373 -3.31 -16.10 -6.47
C ASN A 373 -3.30 -14.59 -6.67
N ILE A 374 -3.60 -14.13 -7.89
CA ILE A 374 -3.67 -12.70 -8.22
C ILE A 374 -4.83 -12.04 -7.50
N ALA A 375 -6.03 -12.63 -7.57
CA ALA A 375 -7.20 -12.09 -6.89
C ALA A 375 -7.03 -12.01 -5.36
N SER A 376 -6.39 -13.02 -4.75
CA SER A 376 -6.10 -12.98 -3.30
C SER A 376 -5.15 -11.83 -2.92
N GLN A 377 -4.13 -11.55 -3.75
CA GLN A 377 -3.24 -10.41 -3.51
C GLN A 377 -3.98 -9.08 -3.63
N THR A 378 -4.89 -8.94 -4.60
CA THR A 378 -5.72 -7.74 -4.77
C THR A 378 -6.72 -7.55 -3.62
N ILE A 379 -7.34 -8.63 -3.13
CA ILE A 379 -8.19 -8.59 -1.91
C ILE A 379 -7.36 -8.13 -0.71
N THR A 380 -6.18 -8.71 -0.50
CA THR A 380 -5.28 -8.31 0.59
C THR A 380 -4.87 -6.84 0.46
N ALA A 381 -4.53 -6.36 -0.74
CA ALA A 381 -4.17 -4.96 -0.98
C ALA A 381 -5.34 -4.01 -0.67
N MET A 382 -6.56 -4.33 -1.11
CA MET A 382 -7.78 -3.58 -0.79
C MET A 382 -7.99 -3.46 0.72
N LEU A 383 -7.97 -4.58 1.43
CA LEU A 383 -8.21 -4.60 2.88
C LEU A 383 -7.10 -3.91 3.68
N ASN A 384 -5.85 -3.99 3.21
CA ASN A 384 -4.73 -3.31 3.86
C ASN A 384 -4.83 -1.79 3.72
N SER A 385 -5.21 -1.33 2.53
CA SER A 385 -5.18 0.07 2.15
C SER A 385 -6.47 0.83 2.50
N ALA A 386 -7.58 0.14 2.80
CA ALA A 386 -8.82 0.75 3.30
C ALA A 386 -8.59 1.79 4.43
N TYR A 387 -7.60 1.57 5.30
CA TYR A 387 -7.22 2.49 6.37
C TYR A 387 -6.83 3.90 5.88
N ASP A 388 -6.24 4.03 4.69
CA ASP A 388 -5.87 5.34 4.12
C ASP A 388 -7.08 6.12 3.64
N LEU A 389 -8.17 5.42 3.28
CA LEU A 389 -9.44 6.01 2.89
C LEU A 389 -10.35 6.35 4.07
N ARG A 390 -9.91 6.24 5.33
CA ARG A 390 -10.75 6.54 6.51
C ARG A 390 -11.37 7.95 6.48
N LYS A 391 -10.62 8.96 6.01
CA LYS A 391 -11.12 10.35 5.85
C LYS A 391 -12.11 10.50 4.71
N TRP A 392 -11.95 9.70 3.64
CA TRP A 392 -12.91 9.63 2.54
C TRP A 392 -14.20 8.96 3.01
N ALA A 393 -14.06 7.85 3.74
CA ALA A 393 -15.19 7.09 4.28
C ALA A 393 -15.99 7.88 5.32
N SER A 394 -15.34 8.72 6.15
CA SER A 394 -16.04 9.58 7.12
C SER A 394 -16.87 10.70 6.48
N GLY A 395 -16.72 10.93 5.18
CA GLY A 395 -17.51 11.92 4.43
C GLY A 395 -18.87 11.39 3.93
N MET A 396 -19.24 10.16 4.27
CA MET A 396 -20.50 9.53 3.85
C MET A 396 -20.94 8.44 4.85
N GLU A 397 -22.14 7.91 4.67
CA GLU A 397 -22.59 6.73 5.42
C GLU A 397 -21.63 5.56 5.27
N ARG A 398 -21.32 4.89 6.38
CA ARG A 398 -20.27 3.88 6.44
C ARG A 398 -20.53 2.71 5.49
N GLU A 399 -21.77 2.21 5.47
CA GLU A 399 -22.18 1.14 4.56
C GLU A 399 -22.01 1.52 3.10
N ARG A 400 -22.26 2.79 2.76
CA ARG A 400 -22.04 3.32 1.41
C ARG A 400 -20.56 3.34 1.06
N ALA A 401 -19.69 3.78 1.97
CA ALA A 401 -18.24 3.76 1.75
C ALA A 401 -17.72 2.33 1.51
N VAL A 402 -18.17 1.37 2.32
CA VAL A 402 -17.83 -0.06 2.18
C VAL A 402 -18.30 -0.60 0.83
N ARG A 403 -19.56 -0.36 0.45
CA ARG A 403 -20.12 -0.80 -0.84
C ARG A 403 -19.36 -0.22 -2.04
N LEU A 404 -19.10 1.09 -2.04
CA LEU A 404 -18.37 1.76 -3.13
C LEU A 404 -16.95 1.20 -3.25
N TYR A 405 -16.24 1.01 -2.15
CA TYR A 405 -14.87 0.49 -2.22
C TYR A 405 -14.84 -0.97 -2.65
N ALA A 406 -15.73 -1.81 -2.11
CA ALA A 406 -15.87 -3.20 -2.54
C ALA A 406 -16.17 -3.34 -4.03
N SER A 407 -17.04 -2.47 -4.57
CA SER A 407 -17.46 -2.49 -5.98
C SER A 407 -16.28 -2.46 -6.96
N CYS A 408 -15.18 -1.80 -6.56
CA CYS A 408 -13.99 -1.64 -7.39
C CYS A 408 -13.32 -2.99 -7.72
N LEU A 409 -13.47 -3.99 -6.85
CA LEU A 409 -12.98 -5.36 -7.07
C LEU A 409 -14.10 -6.34 -7.40
N THR A 410 -15.26 -6.20 -6.77
CA THR A 410 -16.37 -7.14 -7.01
C THR A 410 -16.95 -6.99 -8.41
N ARG A 411 -17.14 -5.75 -8.89
CA ARG A 411 -17.73 -5.45 -10.19
C ARG A 411 -16.71 -4.99 -11.24
N GLY A 412 -15.47 -4.75 -10.81
CA GLY A 412 -14.40 -4.23 -11.66
C GLY A 412 -14.34 -2.68 -11.66
N LEU A 413 -13.20 -2.15 -12.12
CA LEU A 413 -12.92 -0.72 -12.15
C LEU A 413 -13.72 0.04 -13.22
N PHE A 414 -14.35 -0.67 -14.16
CA PHE A 414 -15.05 -0.07 -15.31
C PHE A 414 -16.55 -0.33 -15.32
N ALA A 415 -17.11 -0.92 -14.25
CA ALA A 415 -18.55 -1.04 -14.10
C ALA A 415 -19.25 0.33 -14.23
N ASP A 416 -20.50 0.37 -14.69
CA ASP A 416 -21.24 1.62 -14.81
C ASP A 416 -21.35 2.32 -13.44
N PRO A 417 -20.82 3.55 -13.28
CA PRO A 417 -20.92 4.29 -12.03
C PRO A 417 -22.36 4.50 -11.54
N ASP A 418 -23.32 4.73 -12.44
CA ASP A 418 -24.71 4.99 -12.05
C ASP A 418 -25.37 3.69 -11.52
N GLU A 419 -25.02 2.51 -12.04
CA GLU A 419 -25.47 1.21 -11.48
C GLU A 419 -24.90 0.94 -10.09
N ILE A 420 -23.64 1.32 -9.83
CA ILE A 420 -22.99 1.10 -8.53
C ILE A 420 -23.51 2.05 -7.45
N MET A 421 -23.95 3.24 -7.86
CA MET A 421 -24.36 4.31 -6.96
C MET A 421 -25.87 4.34 -6.67
N ALA A 422 -26.66 3.59 -7.44
CA ALA A 422 -28.06 3.27 -7.11
C ALA A 422 -28.13 2.44 -5.81
#